data_AF-A0A965H5Q7-F1
#
_entry.id   AF-A0A965H5Q7-F1
#
_cell.length_a   1.000
_cell.length_b   1.000
_cell.length_c   1.000
_cell.angle_alpha   90.00
_cell.angle_beta   90.00
_cell.angle_gamma   90.00
#
_symmetry.space_group_name_H-M   'P 1'
#
loop_
_entity.id
_entity.type
_entity.pdbx_description
1 polymer ?
#
loop_
_entity_poly.entity_id
_entity_poly.type
_entity_poly.pdbx_seq_one_letter_code
_entity_poly.pdbx_strand_id
1 'polypeptide(L)'
;MSGTNLSLSVIDSLDAVTPAQWDGLIGPQPMLSHAFLHALHDTGCASARTGWQPQYLLAHDGDALVGAMPLYLKSHSRGEYVFDWAWAEAYQRHGLDYYPKLLSA
;
A
#
# COMPACT_ATOMS: atom_id res chain seq x y z
N MET A 1 -23.97 20.77 13.48
CA MET A 1 -23.17 19.57 13.15
C MET A 1 -22.16 20.01 12.10
N SER A 2 -20.88 20.15 12.44
CA SER A 2 -19.87 20.35 11.38
C SER A 2 -19.84 19.08 10.55
N GLY A 3 -20.10 19.19 9.24
CA GLY A 3 -19.97 18.06 8.33
C GLY A 3 -18.49 17.71 8.17
N THR A 4 -18.17 16.42 8.28
CA THR A 4 -16.86 15.87 7.91
C THR A 4 -16.61 16.16 6.43
N ASN A 5 -15.48 16.78 6.09
CA ASN A 5 -15.06 17.04 4.71
C ASN A 5 -14.05 15.96 4.29
N LEU A 6 -14.55 14.72 4.23
CA LEU A 6 -13.73 13.54 3.96
C LEU A 6 -13.36 13.46 2.46
N SER A 7 -12.06 13.37 2.18
CA SER A 7 -11.52 13.10 0.84
C SER A 7 -10.54 11.92 0.86
N LEU A 8 -10.47 11.20 -0.26
CA LEU A 8 -9.56 10.07 -0.45
C LEU A 8 -8.61 10.37 -1.62
N SER A 9 -7.34 9.99 -1.46
CA SER A 9 -6.33 10.11 -2.50
C SER A 9 -5.42 8.89 -2.50
N VAL A 10 -4.88 8.54 -3.67
CA VAL A 10 -3.84 7.51 -3.81
C VAL A 10 -2.54 8.18 -4.23
N ILE A 11 -1.45 7.88 -3.52
CA ILE A 11 -0.09 8.31 -3.88
C ILE A 11 0.82 7.10 -4.00
N ASP A 12 1.92 7.20 -4.75
CA ASP A 12 2.87 6.11 -4.98
C ASP A 12 4.21 6.29 -4.25
N SER A 13 4.36 7.37 -3.48
CA SER A 13 5.50 7.64 -2.60
C SER A 13 5.03 8.36 -1.32
N LEU A 14 5.72 8.15 -0.21
CA LEU A 14 5.49 8.87 1.05
C LEU A 14 6.13 10.26 1.10
N ASP A 15 6.82 10.71 0.05
CA ASP A 15 7.52 12.01 0.05
C ASP A 15 6.58 13.21 0.27
N ALA A 16 5.30 13.06 -0.09
CA ALA A 16 4.27 14.08 0.09
C ALA A 16 3.64 14.09 1.50
N VAL A 17 3.97 13.13 2.36
CA VAL A 17 3.43 13.01 3.72
C VAL A 17 4.58 13.10 4.71
N THR A 18 4.49 14.05 5.66
CA THR A 18 5.54 14.18 6.67
C THR A 18 5.53 12.97 7.61
N PRO A 19 6.69 12.54 8.15
CA PRO A 19 6.75 11.47 9.14
C PRO A 19 5.83 11.74 10.34
N ALA A 20 5.72 12.99 10.80
CA ALA A 20 4.86 13.35 11.92
C ALA A 20 3.36 13.15 11.63
N GLN A 21 2.90 13.46 10.40
CA GLN A 21 1.51 13.22 10.00
C GLN A 21 1.23 11.72 9.90
N TRP A 22 2.13 10.97 9.28
CA TRP A 22 1.97 9.53 9.11
C TRP A 22 2.06 8.77 10.43
N ASP A 23 3.15 8.99 11.17
CA ASP A 23 3.43 8.29 12.41
C ASP A 23 2.43 8.68 13.52
N GLY A 24 1.74 9.82 13.39
CA GLY A 24 0.63 10.20 14.25
C GLY A 24 -0.62 9.33 14.11
N LEU A 25 -0.78 8.61 12.98
CA LEU A 25 -1.88 7.68 12.75
C LEU A 25 -1.63 6.29 13.33
N ILE A 26 -0.37 5.93 13.55
CA ILE A 26 0.03 4.58 13.95
C ILE A 26 0.46 4.57 15.41
N GLY A 27 0.18 3.48 16.12
CA GLY A 27 0.73 3.24 17.45
C GLY A 27 2.16 2.71 17.37
N PRO A 28 2.63 1.91 18.37
CA PRO A 28 3.96 1.31 18.35
C PRO A 28 4.08 0.14 17.35
N GLN A 29 3.88 0.41 16.05
CA GLN A 29 3.97 -0.54 14.95
C GLN A 29 5.15 -0.20 14.03
N PRO A 30 6.37 -0.70 14.30
CA PRO A 30 7.57 -0.28 13.59
C PRO A 30 7.54 -0.58 12.08
N MET A 31 6.89 -1.68 11.67
CA MET A 31 6.74 -2.06 10.26
C MET A 31 5.75 -1.18 9.47
N LEU A 32 4.98 -0.35 10.16
CA LEU A 32 4.11 0.66 9.55
C LEU A 32 4.68 2.07 9.68
N SER A 33 5.83 2.27 10.33
CA SER A 33 6.43 3.59 10.45
C SER A 33 6.80 4.18 9.09
N HIS A 34 6.70 5.50 8.99
CA HIS A 34 7.10 6.23 7.78
C HIS A 34 8.52 5.85 7.37
N ALA A 35 9.46 5.90 8.32
CA ALA A 35 10.86 5.59 8.07
C ALA A 35 11.10 4.16 7.55
N PHE A 36 10.39 3.16 8.07
CA PHE A 36 10.54 1.78 7.60
C PHE A 36 10.00 1.61 6.18
N LEU A 37 8.79 2.11 5.92
CA LEU A 37 8.15 2.00 4.60
C LEU A 37 8.93 2.79 3.54
N HIS A 38 9.34 4.02 3.87
CA HIS A 38 10.19 4.84 3.00
C HIS A 38 11.50 4.14 2.67
N ALA A 39 12.19 3.56 3.67
CA ALA A 39 13.43 2.83 3.44
C ALA A 39 13.25 1.58 2.54
N LEU A 40 12.14 0.84 2.67
CA LEU A 40 11.85 -0.29 1.78
C LEU A 40 11.76 0.13 0.31
N HIS A 41 11.28 1.34 0.04
CA HIS A 41 11.05 1.84 -1.32
C HIS A 41 12.28 2.53 -1.88
N ASP A 42 12.92 3.38 -1.09
CA ASP A 42 14.16 4.09 -1.46
C ASP A 42 15.30 3.11 -1.79
N THR A 43 15.43 2.04 -1.01
CA THR A 43 16.40 0.97 -1.29
C THR A 43 15.98 0.02 -2.42
N GLY A 44 14.74 0.14 -2.91
CA GLY A 44 14.19 -0.70 -3.97
C GLY A 44 13.82 -2.13 -3.57
N CYS A 45 13.77 -2.44 -2.26
CA CYS A 45 13.38 -3.76 -1.74
C CYS A 45 11.93 -4.09 -2.13
N ALA A 46 11.01 -3.15 -1.91
CA ALA A 46 9.63 -3.21 -2.38
C ALA A 46 9.42 -2.13 -3.44
N SER A 47 9.54 -2.51 -4.71
CA SER A 47 9.41 -1.60 -5.84
C SER A 47 8.75 -2.30 -7.01
N ALA A 48 8.35 -1.54 -8.04
CA ALA A 48 7.82 -2.11 -9.28
C ALA A 48 8.77 -3.16 -9.90
N ARG A 49 10.09 -2.95 -9.78
CA ARG A 49 11.12 -3.89 -10.28
C ARG A 49 11.10 -5.24 -9.56
N THR A 50 10.76 -5.26 -8.27
CA THR A 50 10.61 -6.51 -7.48
C THR A 50 9.18 -7.04 -7.48
N GLY A 51 8.30 -6.43 -8.28
CA GLY A 51 6.89 -6.81 -8.37
C GLY A 51 6.03 -6.32 -7.21
N TRP A 52 6.50 -5.35 -6.42
CA TRP A 52 5.82 -4.76 -5.27
C TRP A 52 5.74 -3.24 -5.44
N GLN A 53 4.92 -2.76 -6.38
CA GLN A 53 4.78 -1.32 -6.60
C GLN A 53 3.96 -0.68 -5.48
N PRO A 54 4.51 0.28 -4.72
CA PRO A 54 3.79 0.90 -3.62
C PRO A 54 2.62 1.76 -4.10
N GLN A 55 1.53 1.72 -3.34
CA GLN A 55 0.34 2.56 -3.48
C GLN A 55 -0.13 2.89 -2.06
N TYR A 56 -0.43 4.14 -1.75
CA TYR A 56 -0.87 4.54 -0.41
C TYR A 56 -2.22 5.22 -0.54
N LEU A 57 -3.24 4.60 0.05
CA LEU A 57 -4.55 5.24 0.17
C LEU A 57 -4.53 6.14 1.40
N LEU A 58 -4.78 7.44 1.20
CA LEU A 58 -4.86 8.43 2.26
C LEU A 58 -6.30 8.92 2.40
N ALA A 59 -6.70 9.20 3.64
CA ALA A 59 -7.96 9.81 4.00
C ALA A 59 -7.70 11.14 4.72
N HIS A 60 -8.29 12.22 4.22
CA HIS A 60 -8.18 13.54 4.83
C HIS A 60 -9.56 14.08 5.23
N ASP A 61 -9.66 14.72 6.39
CA ASP A 61 -10.78 15.57 6.78
C ASP A 61 -10.33 17.04 6.70
N GLY A 62 -10.68 17.73 5.62
CA GLY A 62 -10.02 18.99 5.26
C GLY A 62 -8.53 18.77 4.98
N ASP A 63 -7.66 19.51 5.68
CA ASP A 63 -6.20 19.38 5.57
C ASP A 63 -5.61 18.34 6.54
N ALA A 64 -6.42 17.79 7.45
CA ALA A 64 -5.95 16.83 8.44
C ALA A 64 -5.93 15.42 7.83
N LEU A 65 -4.76 14.78 7.82
CA LEU A 65 -4.66 13.36 7.53
C LEU A 65 -5.28 12.56 8.68
N VAL A 66 -6.34 11.82 8.42
CA VAL A 66 -7.14 11.06 9.41
C VAL A 66 -7.09 9.55 9.21
N GLY A 67 -6.49 9.08 8.12
CA GLY A 67 -6.28 7.66 7.87
C GLY A 67 -5.30 7.42 6.72
N ALA A 68 -4.62 6.28 6.77
CA ALA A 68 -3.73 5.83 5.71
C ALA A 68 -3.71 4.31 5.64
N MET A 69 -3.53 3.77 4.44
CA MET A 69 -3.38 2.33 4.21
C MET A 69 -2.25 2.10 3.19
N PRO A 70 -1.12 1.48 3.60
CA PRO A 70 -0.10 1.01 2.68
C PRO A 70 -0.64 -0.15 1.86
N LEU A 71 -0.56 -0.01 0.55
CA LEU A 71 -0.94 -1.00 -0.44
C LEU A 71 0.22 -1.27 -1.39
N TYR A 72 0.18 -2.44 -2.02
CA TYR A 72 1.13 -2.82 -3.05
C TYR A 72 0.39 -3.41 -4.24
N LEU A 73 0.62 -2.82 -5.41
CA LEU A 73 0.24 -3.39 -6.68
C LEU A 73 1.26 -4.48 -7.04
N LYS A 74 0.80 -5.73 -7.02
CA LYS A 74 1.65 -6.90 -7.17
C LYS A 74 1.49 -7.58 -8.52
N SER A 75 2.61 -7.83 -9.19
CA SER A 75 2.63 -8.43 -10.54
C SER A 75 2.88 -9.95 -10.56
N HIS A 76 3.12 -10.56 -9.39
CA HIS A 76 3.32 -12.01 -9.25
C HIS A 76 3.05 -12.51 -7.81
N SER A 77 2.84 -13.81 -7.63
CA SER A 77 2.69 -14.48 -6.31
C SER A 77 4.02 -14.77 -5.58
N ARG A 78 5.19 -14.38 -6.10
CA ARG A 78 6.47 -14.65 -5.39
C ARG A 78 6.49 -13.96 -4.04
N GLY A 79 6.79 -14.72 -2.98
CA GLY A 79 6.77 -14.23 -1.60
C GLY A 79 5.39 -14.19 -0.94
N GLU A 80 4.33 -14.64 -1.62
CA GLU A 80 3.00 -14.86 -1.02
C GLU A 80 2.89 -16.25 -0.39
N TYR A 81 1.79 -16.46 0.35
CA TYR A 81 1.34 -17.79 0.72
C TYR A 81 1.22 -18.70 -0.50
N VAL A 82 1.62 -19.97 -0.35
CA VAL A 82 1.61 -20.96 -1.45
C VAL A 82 0.24 -21.07 -2.13
N PHE A 83 -0.85 -20.87 -1.37
CA PHE A 83 -2.22 -20.92 -1.90
C PHE A 83 -2.54 -19.79 -2.90
N ASP A 84 -1.82 -18.68 -2.89
CA ASP A 84 -2.01 -17.60 -3.85
C ASP A 84 -1.70 -18.03 -5.29
N TRP A 85 -0.74 -18.94 -5.46
CA TRP A 85 -0.41 -19.51 -6.77
C TRP A 85 -1.56 -20.34 -7.35
N ALA A 86 -2.30 -21.05 -6.50
CA ALA A 86 -3.45 -21.84 -6.95
C ALA A 86 -4.57 -20.95 -7.51
N TRP A 87 -4.77 -19.75 -6.94
CA TRP A 87 -5.69 -18.76 -7.48
C TRP A 87 -5.23 -18.19 -8.81
N ALA A 88 -3.95 -17.82 -8.92
CA ALA A 88 -3.36 -17.36 -10.17
C ALA A 88 -3.51 -18.41 -11.30
N GLU A 89 -3.26 -19.69 -10.99
CA GLU A 89 -3.46 -20.79 -11.93
C GLU A 89 -4.93 -20.96 -12.33
N ALA A 90 -5.86 -20.85 -11.38
CA ALA A 90 -7.29 -20.95 -11.67
C ALA A 90 -7.74 -19.85 -12.64
N TYR A 91 -7.35 -18.60 -12.40
CA TYR A 91 -7.65 -17.48 -13.29
C TYR A 91 -7.07 -17.71 -14.68
N GLN A 92 -5.82 -18.16 -14.77
CA GLN A 92 -5.16 -18.46 -16.05
C GLN A 92 -5.90 -19.58 -16.82
N ARG A 93 -6.35 -20.65 -16.14
CA ARG A 93 -7.12 -21.74 -16.76
C ARG A 93 -8.47 -21.27 -17.33
N HIS A 94 -9.00 -20.16 -16.81
CA HIS A 94 -10.21 -19.52 -17.30
C HIS A 94 -9.96 -18.31 -18.21
N GLY A 95 -8.70 -18.04 -18.58
CA GLY A 95 -8.33 -16.91 -19.45
C GLY A 95 -8.58 -15.54 -18.82
N LEU A 96 -8.55 -15.45 -17.49
CA LEU A 96 -8.75 -14.21 -16.73
C LEU A 96 -7.41 -13.69 -16.18
N ASP A 97 -7.33 -12.37 -16.03
CA ASP A 97 -6.17 -11.71 -15.42
C ASP A 97 -6.26 -11.77 -13.89
N TYR A 98 -5.28 -12.42 -13.26
CA TYR A 98 -5.12 -12.38 -11.79
C TYR A 98 -4.21 -11.23 -11.34
N TYR A 99 -3.36 -10.74 -12.23
CA TYR A 99 -2.42 -9.65 -11.97
C TYR A 99 -2.72 -8.45 -12.88
N PRO A 100 -2.36 -7.24 -12.46
CA PRO A 100 -1.85 -6.94 -11.13
C PRO A 100 -2.96 -7.04 -10.07
N LYS A 101 -2.58 -7.43 -8.85
CA LYS A 101 -3.49 -7.48 -7.69
C LYS A 101 -3.06 -6.48 -6.63
N LEU A 102 -3.98 -5.99 -5.82
CA LEU A 102 -3.68 -5.09 -4.72
C LEU A 102 -3.59 -5.87 -3.41
N LEU A 103 -2.52 -5.65 -2.65
CA LEU A 103 -2.34 -6.21 -1.31
C LEU A 103 -2.18 -5.08 -0.29
N SER A 104 -2.74 -5.25 0.91
CA SER A 104 -2.43 -4.40 2.06
C SER A 104 -1.27 -5.01 2.85
N ALA A 105 -0.42 -4.13 3.40
CA ALA A 105 0.47 -4.51 4.49
C ALA A 105 -0.28 -4.64 5.81
#